data_AF-G0NK24-F1
#
_entry.id   AF-G0NK24-F1
#
_cell.length_a   1.000
_cell.length_b   1.000
_cell.length_c   1.000
_cell.angle_alpha   90.00
_cell.angle_beta   90.00
_cell.angle_gamma   90.00
#
_symmetry.space_group_name_H-M   'P 1'
#
loop_
_entity.id
_entity.type
_entity.pdbx_description
1 polymer ?
#
loop_
_entity_poly.entity_id
_entity_poly.type
_entity_poly.pdbx_seq_one_letter_code
_entity_poly.pdbx_strand_id
1 'polypeptide(L)'
;MTESDQERFADLVTELENASDEAVKAISKVIDRLEGTKEDKEGLSLLKLKNYEMTAYLGELTVLMSKMMKGESIASDPSVKRALKHRVYIEKMKPIEDKMKPQIEKLLSRSNTENGSSNGSSKGNMKVRLDNMDVDGEEEEDDDEDNEEDKGSKEVKKYVAPRIRAVRYEEEDEAPNKKQEKAKRRAMQSSLIMELKNQYSDAPEEIREISEKKYQYDREREKYEEDNFTRIRQNKEQKRRSEQLGRAETLDDLLSFGDYMMRGEDGRALTEGNKRKRAASSGAGANTKRHKKSQKERKKAAKGKKEGRKRAIRRRQ
;
A
#
# COMPACT_ATOMS: atom_id res chain seq x y z
N MET A 1 36.92 -56.67 13.86
CA MET A 1 35.48 -56.51 13.65
C MET A 1 34.84 -57.79 14.15
N THR A 2 33.98 -57.71 15.16
CA THR A 2 33.30 -58.88 15.70
C THR A 2 32.24 -59.34 14.68
N GLU A 3 31.88 -60.64 14.66
CA GLU A 3 30.82 -61.16 13.75
C GLU A 3 29.52 -60.34 13.84
N SER A 4 29.20 -59.81 15.02
CA SER A 4 28.07 -58.91 15.25
C SER A 4 28.11 -57.61 14.44
N ASP A 5 29.30 -57.09 14.15
CA ASP A 5 29.46 -55.84 13.37
C ASP A 5 29.26 -56.10 11.87
N GLN A 6 29.57 -57.32 11.41
CA GLN A 6 29.36 -57.74 10.03
C GLN A 6 27.87 -57.95 9.73
N GLU A 7 27.13 -58.56 10.66
CA GLU A 7 25.68 -58.72 10.54
C GLU A 7 24.96 -57.37 10.53
N ARG A 8 25.31 -56.45 11.45
CA ARG A 8 24.76 -55.09 11.46
C ARG A 8 25.07 -54.31 10.19
N PHE A 9 26.26 -54.50 9.64
CA PHE A 9 26.63 -53.88 8.37
C PHE A 9 25.81 -54.44 7.21
N ALA A 10 25.58 -55.76 7.17
CA ALA A 10 24.73 -56.40 6.16
C ALA A 10 23.29 -55.86 6.24
N ASP A 11 22.72 -55.78 7.45
CA ASP A 11 21.37 -55.21 7.65
C ASP A 11 21.30 -53.76 7.16
N LEU A 12 22.26 -52.91 7.54
CA LEU A 12 22.33 -51.52 7.07
C LEU A 12 22.45 -51.39 5.56
N VAL A 13 23.18 -52.29 4.89
CA VAL A 13 23.30 -52.29 3.42
C VAL A 13 21.96 -52.64 2.78
N THR A 14 21.23 -53.63 3.32
CA THR A 14 19.90 -53.99 2.81
C THR A 14 18.87 -52.88 3.03
N GLU A 15 18.91 -52.19 4.17
CA GLU A 15 18.06 -51.02 4.42
C GLU A 15 18.38 -49.87 3.46
N LEU A 16 19.66 -49.62 3.17
CA LEU A 16 20.09 -48.59 2.25
C LEU A 16 19.69 -48.91 0.82
N GLU A 17 19.79 -50.18 0.40
CA GLU A 17 19.33 -50.65 -0.90
C GLU A 17 17.82 -50.41 -1.06
N ASN A 18 17.01 -50.85 -0.09
CA ASN A 18 15.57 -50.63 -0.08
C ASN A 18 15.20 -49.14 -0.11
N ALA A 19 15.86 -48.32 0.71
CA ALA A 19 15.61 -46.87 0.74
C ALA A 19 16.01 -46.19 -0.58
N SER A 20 17.08 -46.64 -1.22
CA SER A 20 17.52 -46.12 -2.52
C SER A 20 16.55 -46.49 -3.64
N ASP A 21 16.02 -47.72 -3.63
CA ASP A 21 15.02 -48.20 -4.58
C ASP A 21 13.70 -47.44 -4.45
N GLU A 22 13.25 -47.18 -3.22
CA GLU A 22 12.07 -46.35 -2.96
C GLU A 22 12.27 -44.92 -3.46
N ALA A 23 13.43 -44.32 -3.23
CA ALA A 23 13.76 -42.99 -3.71
C ALA A 23 13.77 -42.91 -5.24
N VAL A 24 14.36 -43.90 -5.93
CA VAL A 24 14.36 -43.98 -7.39
C VAL A 24 12.94 -44.14 -7.94
N LYS A 25 12.11 -45.00 -7.33
CA LYS A 25 10.69 -45.18 -7.70
C LYS A 25 9.85 -43.91 -7.47
N ALA A 26 10.17 -43.13 -6.44
CA ALA A 26 9.48 -41.86 -6.19
C ALA A 26 9.87 -40.81 -7.24
N ILE A 27 11.16 -40.72 -7.58
CA ILE A 27 11.67 -39.78 -8.57
C ILE A 27 11.15 -40.13 -9.98
N SER A 28 11.10 -41.40 -10.37
CA SER A 28 10.56 -41.81 -11.67
C SER A 28 9.10 -41.38 -11.85
N LYS A 29 8.26 -41.58 -10.83
CA LYS A 29 6.87 -41.09 -10.85
C LYS A 29 6.75 -39.58 -11.03
N VAL A 30 7.69 -38.81 -10.47
CA VAL A 30 7.72 -37.36 -10.63
C VAL A 30 8.16 -36.98 -12.05
N ILE A 31 9.14 -37.69 -12.62
CA ILE A 31 9.59 -37.49 -14.00
C ILE A 31 8.44 -37.80 -14.97
N ASP A 32 7.77 -38.93 -14.83
CA ASP A 32 6.64 -39.32 -15.69
C ASP A 32 5.52 -38.26 -15.69
N ARG A 33 5.21 -37.72 -14.50
CA ARG A 33 4.25 -36.62 -14.35
C ARG A 33 4.74 -35.33 -14.99
N LEU A 34 6.03 -35.00 -14.85
CA LEU A 34 6.62 -33.83 -15.50
C LEU A 34 6.59 -33.95 -17.02
N GLU A 35 6.80 -35.14 -17.58
CA GLU A 35 6.71 -35.37 -19.01
C GLU A 35 5.30 -35.19 -19.56
N GLY A 36 4.28 -35.63 -18.81
CA GLY A 36 2.87 -35.39 -19.16
C GLY A 36 2.47 -33.90 -19.16
N THR A 37 3.16 -33.07 -18.37
CA THR A 37 2.88 -31.62 -18.27
C THR A 37 3.67 -30.74 -19.25
N LYS A 38 4.40 -31.33 -20.21
CA LYS A 38 5.19 -30.58 -21.21
C LYS A 38 4.33 -29.66 -22.08
N GLU A 39 3.03 -29.93 -22.21
CA GLU A 39 2.08 -29.16 -23.00
C GLU A 39 1.39 -28.01 -22.25
N ASP A 40 1.60 -27.88 -20.94
CA ASP A 40 1.00 -26.83 -20.11
C ASP A 40 1.66 -25.47 -20.40
N LYS A 41 1.22 -24.82 -21.49
CA LYS A 41 1.64 -23.46 -21.89
C LYS A 41 1.21 -22.39 -20.87
N GLU A 42 0.35 -22.74 -19.91
CA GLU A 42 -0.31 -21.81 -18.98
C GLU A 42 -0.19 -22.21 -17.50
N GLY A 43 0.76 -23.08 -17.16
CA GLY A 43 1.03 -23.40 -15.75
C GLY A 43 1.63 -22.22 -14.98
N LEU A 44 1.40 -22.16 -13.66
CA LEU A 44 2.09 -21.22 -12.78
C LEU A 44 3.61 -21.45 -12.85
N SER A 45 4.30 -20.58 -13.59
CA SER A 45 5.75 -20.63 -13.82
C SER A 45 6.55 -20.81 -12.52
N LEU A 46 6.09 -20.22 -11.42
CA LEU A 46 6.71 -20.33 -10.11
C LEU A 46 6.73 -21.78 -9.58
N LEU A 47 5.64 -22.53 -9.71
CA LEU A 47 5.54 -23.88 -9.17
C LEU A 47 6.42 -24.85 -9.98
N LYS A 48 6.49 -24.66 -11.30
CA LYS A 48 7.42 -25.40 -12.17
C LYS A 48 8.87 -25.12 -11.79
N LEU A 49 9.22 -23.84 -11.57
CA LEU A 49 10.55 -23.46 -11.11
C LEU A 49 10.86 -24.06 -9.74
N LYS A 50 9.90 -24.06 -8.80
CA LYS A 50 10.08 -24.67 -7.47
C LYS A 50 10.38 -26.15 -7.57
N ASN A 51 9.60 -26.89 -8.36
CA ASN A 51 9.81 -28.32 -8.55
C ASN A 51 11.19 -28.60 -9.18
N TYR A 52 11.62 -27.77 -10.14
CA TYR A 52 12.95 -27.85 -10.73
C TYR A 52 14.05 -27.61 -9.69
N GLU A 53 13.99 -26.50 -8.94
CA GLU A 53 14.98 -26.15 -7.91
C GLU A 53 15.04 -27.17 -6.76
N MET A 54 13.89 -27.72 -6.33
CA MET A 54 13.85 -28.79 -5.33
C MET A 54 14.47 -30.08 -5.85
N THR A 55 14.20 -30.46 -7.10
CA THR A 55 14.81 -31.65 -7.71
C THR A 55 16.31 -31.48 -7.87
N ALA A 56 16.76 -30.31 -8.32
CA ALA A 56 18.18 -29.98 -8.45
C ALA A 56 18.90 -29.99 -7.09
N TYR A 57 18.26 -29.45 -6.03
CA TYR A 57 18.78 -29.51 -4.67
C TYR A 57 18.94 -30.95 -4.16
N LEU A 58 17.92 -31.79 -4.36
CA LEU A 58 17.99 -33.22 -4.01
C LEU A 58 19.09 -33.94 -4.79
N GLY A 59 19.27 -33.62 -6.07
CA GLY A 59 20.34 -34.18 -6.90
C GLY A 59 21.75 -33.82 -6.41
N GLU A 60 21.99 -32.57 -6.01
CA GLU A 60 23.29 -32.22 -5.41
C GLU A 60 23.49 -32.87 -4.04
N LEU A 61 22.41 -33.05 -3.26
CA LEU A 61 22.48 -33.72 -1.97
C LEU A 61 22.82 -35.21 -2.10
N THR A 62 22.25 -35.92 -3.09
CA THR A 62 22.60 -37.33 -3.33
C THR A 62 24.05 -37.49 -3.79
N VAL A 63 24.56 -36.56 -4.60
CA VAL A 63 25.99 -36.52 -4.95
C VAL A 63 26.86 -36.32 -3.71
N LEU A 64 26.50 -35.40 -2.82
CA LEU A 64 27.22 -35.19 -1.56
C LEU A 64 27.18 -36.44 -0.67
N MET A 65 26.01 -37.05 -0.49
CA MET A 65 25.86 -38.30 0.27
C MET A 65 26.71 -39.42 -0.32
N SER A 66 26.76 -39.56 -1.65
CA SER A 66 27.60 -40.57 -2.30
C SER A 66 29.10 -40.38 -2.03
N LYS A 67 29.56 -39.13 -1.90
CA LYS A 67 30.95 -38.80 -1.56
C LYS A 67 31.25 -39.03 -0.08
N MET A 68 30.29 -38.74 0.78
CA MET A 68 30.37 -39.08 2.21
C MET A 68 30.49 -40.58 2.42
N MET A 69 29.70 -41.38 1.69
CA MET A 69 29.77 -42.84 1.75
C MET A 69 31.13 -43.39 1.28
N LYS A 70 31.79 -42.71 0.34
CA LYS A 70 33.14 -43.04 -0.13
C LYS A 70 34.24 -42.56 0.83
N GLY A 71 33.91 -41.81 1.88
CA GLY A 71 34.87 -41.24 2.82
C GLY A 71 35.64 -40.03 2.28
N GLU A 72 35.17 -39.41 1.19
CA GLU A 72 35.80 -38.21 0.64
C GLU A 72 35.42 -36.95 1.44
N SER A 73 36.37 -36.02 1.57
CA SER A 73 36.11 -34.75 2.24
C SER A 73 35.22 -33.85 1.39
N ILE A 74 34.13 -33.37 1.99
CA ILE A 74 33.10 -32.55 1.35
C ILE A 74 33.51 -31.06 1.25
N ALA A 75 34.48 -30.62 2.06
CA ALA A 75 34.74 -29.21 2.30
C ALA A 75 35.14 -28.41 1.05
N SER A 76 35.79 -29.05 0.07
CA SER A 76 36.26 -28.41 -1.16
C SER A 76 35.40 -28.71 -2.39
N ASP A 77 34.30 -29.45 -2.24
CA ASP A 77 33.52 -29.92 -3.38
C ASP A 77 32.60 -28.83 -3.95
N PRO A 78 32.64 -28.56 -5.27
CA PRO A 78 31.67 -27.69 -5.94
C PRO A 78 30.20 -28.02 -5.68
N SER A 79 29.85 -29.28 -5.40
CA SER A 79 28.47 -29.68 -5.07
C SER A 79 27.91 -28.96 -3.85
N VAL A 80 28.73 -28.62 -2.84
CA VAL A 80 28.27 -27.85 -1.67
C VAL A 80 27.82 -26.45 -2.09
N LYS A 81 28.60 -25.78 -2.95
CA LYS A 81 28.26 -24.44 -3.43
C LYS A 81 27.01 -24.45 -4.31
N ARG A 82 26.83 -25.50 -5.13
CA ARG A 82 25.61 -25.67 -5.94
C ARG A 82 24.38 -25.96 -5.07
N ALA A 83 24.51 -26.82 -4.07
CA ALA A 83 23.43 -27.09 -3.10
C ALA A 83 23.02 -25.82 -2.34
N LEU A 84 23.99 -25.02 -1.88
CA LEU A 84 23.72 -23.72 -1.23
C LEU A 84 23.01 -22.75 -2.18
N LYS A 85 23.41 -22.70 -3.47
CA LYS A 85 22.75 -21.87 -4.48
C LYS A 85 21.27 -22.25 -4.64
N HIS A 86 20.97 -23.53 -4.81
CA HIS A 86 19.58 -24.02 -4.90
C HIS A 86 18.81 -23.73 -3.60
N ARG A 87 19.44 -23.88 -2.43
CA ARG A 87 18.83 -23.55 -1.14
C ARG A 87 18.44 -22.07 -1.03
N VAL A 88 19.33 -21.17 -1.44
CA VAL A 88 19.06 -19.72 -1.45
C VAL A 88 17.92 -19.38 -2.39
N TYR A 89 17.85 -20.00 -3.57
CA TYR A 89 16.72 -19.79 -4.47
C TYR A 89 15.39 -20.21 -3.85
N ILE A 90 15.33 -21.40 -3.24
CA ILE A 90 14.12 -21.87 -2.53
C ILE A 90 13.71 -20.88 -1.43
N GLU A 91 14.66 -20.34 -0.67
CA GLU A 91 14.36 -19.36 0.38
C GLU A 91 13.86 -18.03 -0.18
N LYS A 92 14.39 -17.58 -1.33
CA LYS A 92 13.91 -16.37 -2.02
C LYS A 92 12.54 -16.56 -2.65
N MET A 93 12.16 -17.79 -3.00
CA MET A 93 10.84 -18.11 -3.54
C MET A 93 9.74 -18.11 -2.48
N LYS A 94 10.03 -18.47 -1.21
CA LYS A 94 9.04 -18.50 -0.10
C LYS A 94 8.11 -17.28 0.00
N PRO A 95 8.59 -16.02 0.06
CA PRO A 95 7.69 -14.87 0.16
C PRO A 95 6.80 -14.67 -1.08
N ILE A 96 7.21 -15.17 -2.25
CA ILE A 96 6.39 -15.14 -3.47
C ILE A 96 5.33 -16.24 -3.39
N GLU A 97 5.69 -17.43 -2.89
CA GLU A 97 4.76 -18.52 -2.63
C GLU A 97 3.67 -18.09 -1.65
N ASP A 98 4.00 -17.43 -0.54
CA ASP A 98 3.03 -16.96 0.44
C ASP A 98 2.01 -15.98 -0.18
N LYS A 99 2.46 -15.12 -1.10
CA LYS A 99 1.59 -14.21 -1.84
C LYS A 99 0.70 -14.92 -2.86
N MET A 100 1.18 -16.02 -3.44
CA MET A 100 0.45 -16.79 -4.46
C MET A 100 -0.41 -17.90 -3.86
N LYS A 101 -0.15 -18.31 -2.62
CA LYS A 101 -0.88 -19.35 -1.89
C LYS A 101 -2.41 -19.15 -1.94
N PRO A 102 -2.97 -17.94 -1.73
CA PRO A 102 -4.41 -17.73 -1.84
C PRO A 102 -4.94 -17.93 -3.27
N GLN A 103 -4.11 -17.70 -4.30
CA GLN A 103 -4.49 -17.91 -5.70
C GLN A 103 -4.46 -19.41 -6.04
N ILE A 104 -3.44 -20.12 -5.57
CA ILE A 104 -3.31 -21.58 -5.70
C ILE A 104 -4.49 -22.26 -4.99
N GLU A 105 -4.81 -21.86 -3.76
CA GLU A 105 -5.95 -22.40 -3.00
C GLU A 105 -7.28 -22.15 -3.72
N LYS A 106 -7.48 -20.98 -4.33
CA LYS A 106 -8.66 -20.70 -5.15
C LYS A 106 -8.74 -21.61 -6.36
N LEU A 107 -7.65 -21.80 -7.10
CA LEU A 107 -7.63 -22.70 -8.26
C LEU A 107 -7.86 -24.15 -7.86
N LEU A 108 -7.25 -24.60 -6.76
CA LEU A 108 -7.46 -25.94 -6.22
C LEU A 108 -8.91 -26.13 -5.75
N SER A 109 -9.50 -25.13 -5.09
CA SER A 109 -10.91 -25.19 -4.69
C SER A 109 -11.84 -25.28 -5.90
N ARG A 110 -11.54 -24.57 -7.00
CA ARG A 110 -12.32 -24.62 -8.25
C ARG A 110 -12.20 -25.98 -8.94
N SER A 111 -10.97 -26.49 -9.07
CA SER A 111 -10.73 -27.80 -9.67
C SER A 111 -11.37 -28.94 -8.87
N ASN A 112 -11.31 -28.87 -7.53
CA ASN A 112 -11.98 -29.84 -6.66
C ASN A 112 -13.51 -29.75 -6.76
N THR A 113 -14.08 -28.57 -7.01
CA THR A 113 -15.52 -28.43 -7.27
C THR A 113 -15.94 -28.84 -8.69
N GLU A 114 -15.03 -28.80 -9.67
CA GLU A 114 -15.30 -29.25 -11.05
C GLU A 114 -15.19 -30.77 -11.19
N ASN A 115 -14.29 -31.43 -10.45
CA ASN A 115 -14.17 -32.89 -10.42
C ASN A 115 -15.12 -33.55 -9.40
N GLY A 116 -15.75 -32.77 -8.53
CA GLY A 116 -16.73 -33.21 -7.54
C GLY A 116 -18.15 -32.91 -8.02
N SER A 117 -18.87 -33.98 -8.40
CA SER A 117 -20.28 -33.99 -8.79
C SER A 117 -21.15 -32.96 -8.07
N SER A 118 -22.01 -32.31 -8.85
CA SER A 118 -23.11 -31.44 -8.45
C SER A 118 -23.72 -31.80 -7.09
N ASN A 119 -23.36 -31.08 -6.02
CA ASN A 119 -24.27 -30.90 -4.90
C ASN A 119 -23.88 -29.73 -3.99
N GLY A 120 -24.80 -28.77 -3.90
CA GLY A 120 -25.09 -28.07 -2.65
C GLY A 120 -24.12 -27.00 -2.17
N SER A 121 -24.54 -25.74 -2.37
CA SER A 121 -24.11 -24.53 -1.65
C SER A 121 -22.77 -23.91 -2.06
N SER A 122 -22.82 -23.10 -3.12
CA SER A 122 -21.88 -22.01 -3.33
C SER A 122 -21.97 -21.02 -2.15
N LYS A 123 -21.13 -21.20 -1.13
CA LYS A 123 -20.75 -20.15 -0.15
C LYS A 123 -19.59 -19.33 -0.70
N GLY A 124 -19.68 -18.92 -1.97
CA GLY A 124 -18.64 -18.19 -2.68
C GLY A 124 -19.13 -16.83 -3.15
N ASN A 125 -18.91 -15.80 -2.32
CA ASN A 125 -18.83 -14.40 -2.74
C ASN A 125 -20.14 -13.77 -3.23
N MET A 126 -21.01 -13.37 -2.31
CA MET A 126 -22.00 -12.32 -2.56
C MET A 126 -21.28 -10.96 -2.65
N LYS A 127 -20.44 -10.79 -3.68
CA LYS A 127 -20.10 -9.46 -4.18
C LYS A 127 -21.18 -9.12 -5.19
N VAL A 128 -21.98 -8.11 -4.85
CA VAL A 128 -22.96 -7.52 -5.76
C VAL A 128 -22.22 -7.17 -7.05
N ARG A 129 -22.56 -7.83 -8.16
CA ARG A 129 -22.14 -7.42 -9.48
C ARG A 129 -22.92 -6.15 -9.79
N LEU A 130 -22.28 -4.98 -9.60
CA LEU A 130 -22.89 -3.68 -9.96
C LEU A 130 -23.26 -3.61 -11.45
N ASP A 131 -22.63 -4.44 -12.29
CA ASP A 131 -22.89 -4.57 -13.73
C ASP A 131 -24.25 -5.19 -14.08
N ASN A 132 -25.01 -5.68 -13.08
CA ASN A 132 -26.33 -6.31 -13.27
C ASN A 132 -27.47 -5.49 -12.63
N MET A 133 -27.21 -4.26 -12.15
CA MET A 133 -28.26 -3.34 -11.73
C MET A 133 -28.61 -2.41 -12.90
N ASP A 134 -29.57 -2.83 -13.73
CA ASP A 134 -30.31 -1.90 -14.60
C ASP A 134 -31.14 -1.00 -13.68
N VAL A 135 -30.70 0.26 -13.54
CA VAL A 135 -31.52 1.34 -13.01
C VAL A 135 -32.04 2.08 -14.24
N ASP A 136 -33.03 1.48 -14.90
CA ASP A 136 -33.84 2.17 -15.89
C ASP A 136 -35.06 2.72 -15.15
N GLY A 137 -34.95 4.00 -14.81
CA GLY A 137 -35.91 4.78 -14.05
C GLY A 137 -35.84 6.23 -14.52
N GLU A 138 -35.87 6.41 -15.83
CA GLU A 138 -36.23 7.68 -16.47
C GLU A 138 -37.75 7.80 -16.41
N GLU A 139 -38.27 8.33 -15.30
CA GLU A 139 -39.59 8.95 -15.31
C GLU A 139 -39.42 10.31 -16.00
N GLU A 140 -39.90 10.37 -17.24
CA GLU A 140 -40.15 11.59 -17.97
C GLU A 140 -41.27 12.37 -17.27
N GLU A 141 -40.93 13.52 -16.70
CA GLU A 141 -41.89 14.60 -16.48
C GLU A 141 -41.62 15.66 -17.55
N ASP A 142 -42.34 15.52 -18.67
CA ASP A 142 -42.65 16.58 -19.62
C ASP A 142 -43.45 17.67 -18.91
N ASP A 143 -42.88 18.87 -18.80
CA ASP A 143 -43.67 20.12 -18.77
C ASP A 143 -42.74 21.32 -19.02
N ASP A 144 -42.56 21.68 -20.28
CA ASP A 144 -42.01 22.96 -20.71
C ASP A 144 -42.86 23.51 -21.89
N GLU A 145 -44.08 23.96 -21.58
CA GLU A 145 -44.78 24.97 -22.39
C GLU A 145 -44.34 26.36 -21.94
N ASP A 146 -43.29 26.90 -22.56
CA ASP A 146 -42.90 28.30 -22.43
C ASP A 146 -43.46 29.08 -23.64
N ASN A 147 -44.60 29.73 -23.43
CA ASN A 147 -45.10 30.79 -24.31
C ASN A 147 -44.98 32.11 -23.55
N GLU A 148 -44.16 33.02 -24.09
CA GLU A 148 -43.97 34.37 -23.58
C GLU A 148 -45.30 35.14 -23.55
N GLU A 149 -45.56 35.87 -22.45
CA GLU A 149 -45.75 37.33 -22.43
C GLU A 149 -46.64 37.82 -21.25
N ASP A 150 -46.02 38.69 -20.45
CA ASP A 150 -46.55 39.98 -19.95
C ASP A 150 -47.24 40.13 -18.55
N LYS A 151 -46.78 41.21 -17.89
CA LYS A 151 -47.34 42.03 -16.79
C LYS A 151 -47.63 41.45 -15.39
N GLY A 152 -46.64 41.65 -14.52
CA GLY A 152 -46.72 42.61 -13.41
C GLY A 152 -47.60 42.30 -12.19
N SER A 153 -46.99 41.96 -11.05
CA SER A 153 -47.42 42.47 -9.73
C SER A 153 -46.43 42.19 -8.58
N LYS A 154 -46.03 43.29 -7.90
CA LYS A 154 -45.64 43.45 -6.48
C LYS A 154 -44.57 42.52 -5.88
N GLU A 155 -43.34 43.05 -5.81
CA GLU A 155 -42.23 42.51 -5.00
C GLU A 155 -42.58 42.43 -3.49
N VAL A 156 -42.67 41.22 -2.95
CA VAL A 156 -42.57 40.98 -1.51
C VAL A 156 -41.08 40.97 -1.15
N LYS A 157 -40.60 42.04 -0.51
CA LYS A 157 -39.21 42.13 -0.05
C LYS A 157 -38.94 41.07 1.03
N LYS A 158 -38.33 39.96 0.63
CA LYS A 158 -37.82 38.91 1.52
C LYS A 158 -36.77 39.52 2.47
N TYR A 159 -37.01 39.46 3.77
CA TYR A 159 -36.05 39.95 4.76
C TYR A 159 -34.76 39.11 4.69
N VAL A 160 -33.63 39.79 4.47
CA VAL A 160 -32.30 39.19 4.47
C VAL A 160 -31.58 39.68 5.71
N ALA A 161 -31.34 38.78 6.66
CA ALA A 161 -30.59 39.10 7.87
C ALA A 161 -29.19 39.65 7.51
N PRO A 162 -28.74 40.76 8.13
CA PRO A 162 -27.43 41.33 7.87
C PRO A 162 -26.32 40.32 8.16
N ARG A 163 -25.38 40.16 7.21
CA ARG A 163 -24.19 39.34 7.41
C ARG A 163 -23.21 40.05 8.34
N ILE A 164 -23.28 39.74 9.63
CA ILE A 164 -22.30 40.20 10.63
C ILE A 164 -20.96 39.51 10.33
N ARG A 165 -19.92 40.30 10.09
CA ARG A 165 -18.54 39.78 10.07
C ARG A 165 -17.99 39.82 11.49
N ALA A 166 -17.21 38.82 11.86
CA ALA A 166 -16.50 38.83 13.13
C ALA A 166 -15.61 40.08 13.22
N VAL A 167 -16.00 41.01 14.09
CA VAL A 167 -15.17 42.14 14.50
C VAL A 167 -14.15 41.56 15.48
N ARG A 168 -12.87 41.69 15.17
CA ARG A 168 -11.80 41.32 16.10
C ARG A 168 -11.82 42.35 17.22
N TYR A 169 -12.07 41.90 18.45
CA TYR A 169 -11.77 42.69 19.63
C TYR A 169 -10.24 42.72 19.78
N GLU A 170 -9.67 43.92 19.82
CA GLU A 170 -8.27 44.15 20.19
C GLU A 170 -8.17 44.03 21.71
N GLU A 171 -8.38 42.83 22.23
CA GLU A 171 -7.79 42.48 23.53
C GLU A 171 -6.32 42.17 23.25
N GLU A 172 -5.45 42.85 24.01
CA GLU A 172 -3.99 42.79 24.06
C GLU A 172 -3.39 41.49 23.47
N ASP A 173 -2.43 41.63 22.54
CA ASP A 173 -1.83 40.52 21.79
C ASP A 173 -1.26 39.40 22.69
N GLU A 174 -2.11 38.45 23.11
CA GLU A 174 -1.71 37.17 23.73
C GLU A 174 -1.26 36.14 22.68
N ALA A 175 -1.40 36.49 21.39
CA ALA A 175 -1.01 35.64 20.27
C ALA A 175 0.46 35.18 20.26
N PRO A 176 1.49 35.98 20.65
CA PRO A 176 2.86 35.49 20.75
C PRO A 176 3.04 34.52 21.92
N ASN A 177 2.38 34.75 23.06
CA ASN A 177 2.48 33.89 24.24
C ASN A 177 1.85 32.51 23.99
N LYS A 178 0.66 32.47 23.36
CA LYS A 178 0.00 31.20 22.97
C LYS A 178 0.82 30.40 21.96
N LYS A 179 1.53 31.07 21.04
CA LYS A 179 2.45 30.41 20.08
C LYS A 179 3.68 29.84 20.78
N GLN A 180 4.26 30.58 21.72
CA GLN A 180 5.41 30.12 22.51
C GLN A 180 5.03 28.94 23.40
N GLU A 181 3.87 28.99 24.05
CA GLU A 181 3.35 27.89 24.89
C GLU A 181 3.05 26.64 24.05
N LYS A 182 2.34 26.77 22.92
CA LYS A 182 2.09 25.66 22.00
C LYS A 182 3.38 25.05 21.47
N ALA A 183 4.36 25.90 21.17
CA ALA A 183 5.66 25.42 20.75
C ALA A 183 6.35 24.69 21.93
N LYS A 184 6.38 25.24 23.15
CA LYS A 184 6.94 24.57 24.34
C LYS A 184 6.31 23.20 24.56
N ARG A 185 4.98 23.10 24.49
CA ARG A 185 4.25 21.83 24.55
C ARG A 185 4.67 20.85 23.44
N ARG A 186 4.85 21.33 22.21
CA ARG A 186 5.33 20.50 21.09
C ARG A 186 6.77 20.01 21.28
N ALA A 187 7.66 20.79 21.90
CA ALA A 187 9.00 20.32 22.25
C ALA A 187 8.96 19.28 23.38
N MET A 188 8.11 19.49 24.39
CA MET A 188 7.91 18.48 25.44
C MET A 188 7.27 17.19 24.91
N GLN A 189 6.52 17.28 23.81
CA GLN A 189 5.97 16.15 23.06
C GLN A 189 6.89 15.71 21.90
N SER A 190 8.16 16.15 21.87
CA SER A 190 9.11 15.66 20.88
C SER A 190 9.37 14.18 21.11
N SER A 191 9.66 13.45 20.02
CA SER A 191 9.86 12.00 20.05
C SER A 191 10.90 11.57 21.08
N LEU A 192 11.99 12.31 21.23
CA LEU A 192 13.04 12.02 22.20
C LEU A 192 12.57 12.09 23.66
N ILE A 193 11.82 13.13 24.03
CA ILE A 193 11.32 13.27 25.41
C ILE A 193 10.25 12.22 25.69
N MET A 194 9.43 11.88 24.69
CA MET A 194 8.42 10.83 24.81
C MET A 194 9.07 9.44 24.95
N GLU A 195 10.12 9.15 24.18
CA GLU A 195 10.89 7.90 24.29
C GLU A 195 11.59 7.79 25.65
N LEU A 196 12.22 8.87 26.13
CA LEU A 196 12.80 8.91 27.49
C LEU A 196 11.71 8.66 28.53
N LYS A 197 10.55 9.32 28.43
CA LYS A 197 9.44 9.10 29.36
C LYS A 197 8.97 7.64 29.35
N ASN A 198 8.90 7.01 28.18
CA ASN A 198 8.50 5.62 28.04
C ASN A 198 9.53 4.67 28.68
N GLN A 199 10.84 4.93 28.50
CA GLN A 199 11.90 4.13 29.13
C GLN A 199 11.88 4.19 30.67
N TYR A 200 11.51 5.33 31.24
CA TYR A 200 11.38 5.49 32.69
C TYR A 200 9.99 5.10 33.23
N SER A 201 9.01 4.84 32.36
CA SER A 201 7.68 4.39 32.78
C SER A 201 7.59 2.87 32.76
N ASP A 202 7.15 2.29 33.87
CA ASP A 202 6.87 0.84 33.99
C ASP A 202 5.45 0.48 33.50
N ALA A 203 4.83 1.39 32.73
CA ALA A 203 3.50 1.17 32.17
C ALA A 203 3.61 0.34 30.89
N PRO A 204 2.71 -0.64 30.66
CA PRO A 204 2.77 -1.48 29.46
C PRO A 204 2.51 -0.66 28.20
N GLU A 205 3.33 -0.88 27.16
CA GLU A 205 3.15 -0.27 25.84
C GLU A 205 2.22 -1.09 24.95
N GLU A 206 1.33 -0.41 24.24
CA GLU A 206 0.42 -1.03 23.26
C GLU A 206 1.11 -1.11 21.89
N ILE A 207 1.70 -2.24 21.56
CA ILE A 207 2.30 -2.48 20.24
C ILE A 207 1.17 -2.66 19.21
N ARG A 208 1.21 -1.87 18.13
CA ARG A 208 0.21 -1.90 17.05
C ARG A 208 0.87 -2.04 15.68
N GLU A 209 0.18 -2.70 14.75
CA GLU A 209 0.59 -2.79 13.34
C GLU A 209 0.34 -1.49 12.56
N ILE A 210 -0.50 -0.61 13.10
CA ILE A 210 -0.89 0.66 12.50
C ILE A 210 -0.05 1.77 13.12
N SER A 211 0.36 2.71 12.28
CA SER A 211 1.17 3.87 12.68
C SER A 211 0.50 4.68 13.80
N GLU A 212 1.29 5.14 14.77
CA GLU A 212 0.78 5.78 15.98
C GLU A 212 0.02 7.07 15.67
N LYS A 213 0.54 7.94 14.78
CA LYS A 213 -0.13 9.21 14.50
C LYS A 213 -1.46 8.99 13.78
N LYS A 214 -1.55 7.98 12.92
CA LYS A 214 -2.82 7.58 12.29
C LYS A 214 -3.80 7.05 13.33
N TYR A 215 -3.33 6.19 14.24
CA TYR A 215 -4.16 5.68 15.33
C TYR A 215 -4.71 6.80 16.22
N GLN A 216 -3.87 7.76 16.62
CA GLN A 216 -4.33 8.91 17.41
C GLN A 216 -5.36 9.76 16.64
N TYR A 217 -5.12 10.00 15.35
CA TYR A 217 -6.06 10.74 14.50
C TYR A 217 -7.42 10.04 14.37
N ASP A 218 -7.42 8.73 14.14
CA ASP A 218 -8.64 7.93 14.05
C ASP A 218 -9.37 7.87 15.40
N ARG A 219 -8.64 7.74 16.52
CA ARG A 219 -9.19 7.76 17.88
C ARG A 219 -9.80 9.11 18.27
N GLU A 220 -9.14 10.23 17.92
CA GLU A 220 -9.69 11.57 18.15
C GLU A 220 -10.99 11.78 17.36
N ARG A 221 -11.04 11.25 16.13
CA ARG A 221 -12.25 11.27 15.32
C ARG A 221 -13.37 10.44 15.94
N GLU A 222 -13.08 9.21 16.39
CA GLU A 222 -14.05 8.35 17.06
C GLU A 222 -14.61 9.03 18.31
N LYS A 223 -13.75 9.58 19.18
CA LYS A 223 -14.19 10.34 20.36
C LYS A 223 -15.14 11.48 20.00
N TYR A 224 -14.82 12.26 18.96
CA TYR A 224 -15.70 13.33 18.52
C TYR A 224 -17.05 12.80 18.00
N GLU A 225 -17.03 11.70 17.24
CA GLU A 225 -18.23 11.06 16.70
C GLU A 225 -19.12 10.49 17.82
N GLU A 226 -18.53 9.93 18.87
CA GLU A 226 -19.20 9.44 20.08
C GLU A 226 -19.79 10.59 20.91
N ASP A 227 -18.99 11.62 21.22
CA ASP A 227 -19.40 12.76 22.03
C ASP A 227 -20.54 13.55 21.38
N ASN A 228 -20.50 13.70 20.06
CA ASN A 228 -21.47 14.49 19.30
C ASN A 228 -22.51 13.63 18.57
N PHE A 229 -22.51 12.31 18.77
CA PHE A 229 -23.39 11.33 18.15
C PHE A 229 -23.63 11.54 16.64
N THR A 230 -22.63 12.04 15.92
CA THR A 230 -22.75 12.41 14.51
C THR A 230 -21.51 12.02 13.73
N ARG A 231 -21.71 11.40 12.56
CA ARG A 231 -20.61 10.92 11.72
C ARG A 231 -19.96 12.05 10.93
N ILE A 232 -18.64 12.21 11.03
CA ILE A 232 -17.91 13.19 10.24
C ILE A 232 -17.78 12.68 8.79
N ARG A 233 -18.29 13.46 7.83
CA ARG A 233 -18.10 13.18 6.40
C ARG A 233 -16.72 13.70 5.95
N GLN A 234 -15.88 12.82 5.43
CA GLN A 234 -14.55 13.20 4.94
C GLN A 234 -14.59 13.71 3.49
N ASN A 235 -13.87 14.79 3.21
CA ASN A 235 -13.63 15.24 1.84
C ASN A 235 -12.54 14.37 1.17
N LYS A 236 -12.53 14.28 -0.16
CA LYS A 236 -11.54 13.53 -0.97
C LYS A 236 -10.10 13.93 -0.61
N GLU A 237 -9.86 15.20 -0.31
CA GLU A 237 -8.53 15.69 0.07
C GLU A 237 -8.12 15.22 1.48
N GLN A 238 -9.04 15.24 2.44
CA GLN A 238 -8.80 14.75 3.80
C GLN A 238 -8.54 13.24 3.82
N LYS A 239 -9.27 12.48 3.01
CA LYS A 239 -9.05 11.03 2.84
C LYS A 239 -7.67 10.72 2.26
N ARG A 240 -7.21 11.49 1.26
CA ARG A 240 -5.85 11.33 0.73
C ARG A 240 -4.77 11.66 1.77
N ARG A 241 -5.04 12.62 2.65
CA ARG A 241 -4.12 12.98 3.74
C ARG A 241 -4.04 11.88 4.80
N SER A 242 -5.15 11.25 5.19
CA SER A 242 -5.13 10.13 6.14
C SER A 242 -4.44 8.89 5.55
N GLU A 243 -4.60 8.64 4.25
CA GLU A 243 -3.87 7.59 3.53
C GLU A 243 -2.35 7.86 3.45
N GLN A 244 -1.95 9.13 3.33
CA GLN A 244 -0.53 9.51 3.34
C GLN A 244 0.11 9.35 4.71
N LEU A 245 -0.61 9.67 5.80
CA LEU A 245 -0.14 9.47 7.17
C LEU A 245 0.23 7.99 7.41
N GLY A 246 -0.57 7.05 6.92
CA GLY A 246 -0.24 5.62 7.01
C GLY A 246 0.99 5.16 6.20
N ARG A 247 1.52 5.98 5.27
CA ARG A 247 2.67 5.62 4.41
C ARG A 247 3.95 6.42 4.72
N ALA A 248 3.83 7.62 5.28
CA ALA A 248 4.93 8.57 5.39
C ALA A 248 5.79 8.41 6.66
N GLU A 249 5.38 7.59 7.62
CA GLU A 249 5.95 7.63 8.97
C GLU A 249 7.33 6.98 9.11
N THR A 250 7.72 6.02 8.26
CA THR A 250 9.05 5.38 8.39
C THR A 250 10.22 6.33 8.15
N LEU A 251 10.02 7.38 7.35
CA LEU A 251 11.04 8.40 7.07
C LEU A 251 10.89 9.65 7.94
N ASP A 252 9.66 10.02 8.29
CA ASP A 252 9.39 11.20 9.11
C ASP A 252 9.84 10.98 10.56
N ASP A 253 9.66 9.77 11.10
CA ASP A 253 10.05 9.43 12.47
C ASP A 253 11.59 9.40 12.63
N LEU A 254 12.30 8.89 11.60
CA LEU A 254 13.76 8.89 11.54
C LEU A 254 14.35 10.31 11.43
N LEU A 255 13.61 11.25 10.83
CA LEU A 255 14.03 12.66 10.66
C LEU A 255 13.52 13.57 11.78
N SER A 256 12.61 13.09 12.66
CA SER A 256 12.00 13.85 13.75
C SER A 256 12.94 14.11 14.92
N PHE A 257 14.12 13.46 14.98
CA PHE A 257 15.14 13.70 16.01
C PHE A 257 15.66 15.16 16.02
N GLY A 258 15.63 15.83 14.87
CA GLY A 258 16.13 17.20 14.71
C GLY A 258 15.23 18.28 15.32
N ASP A 259 13.94 18.00 15.58
CA ASP A 259 12.97 19.02 16.02
C ASP A 259 13.22 19.48 17.48
N TYR A 260 13.89 18.65 18.30
CA TYR A 260 14.33 18.99 19.66
C TYR A 260 15.63 19.81 19.66
N MET A 261 16.62 19.42 18.84
CA MET A 261 17.95 20.04 18.78
C MET A 261 17.98 21.39 18.02
N MET A 262 16.98 21.67 17.19
CA MET A 262 16.86 22.94 16.46
C MET A 262 16.20 24.07 17.25
N ARG A 263 16.10 23.99 18.58
CA ARG A 263 15.36 24.95 19.40
C ARG A 263 16.22 25.46 20.57
N GLY A 264 16.35 26.78 20.68
CA GLY A 264 17.06 27.41 21.81
C GLY A 264 16.28 27.31 23.12
N GLU A 265 16.95 27.63 24.22
CA GLU A 265 16.43 27.64 25.61
C GLU A 265 15.12 28.45 25.75
N ASP A 266 14.93 29.46 24.90
CA ASP A 266 13.75 30.33 24.83
C ASP A 266 12.55 29.69 24.11
N GLY A 267 12.69 28.46 23.61
CA GLY A 267 11.65 27.81 22.82
C GLY A 267 11.43 28.48 21.46
N ARG A 268 12.45 29.10 20.85
CA ARG A 268 12.39 29.60 19.47
C ARG A 268 13.16 28.66 18.55
N ALA A 269 12.58 28.33 17.39
CA ALA A 269 13.28 27.53 16.40
C ALA A 269 14.49 28.32 15.87
N LEU A 270 15.68 27.73 15.91
CA LEU A 270 16.95 28.31 15.45
C LEU A 270 16.97 28.61 13.93
N THR A 271 15.86 28.38 13.23
CA THR A 271 15.72 28.55 11.78
C THR A 271 15.06 29.86 11.36
N GLU A 272 14.56 30.70 12.29
CA GLU A 272 13.96 32.00 11.94
C GLU A 272 14.98 33.02 11.40
N GLY A 273 16.27 32.69 11.38
CA GLY A 273 17.33 33.55 10.85
C GLY A 273 17.60 33.48 9.35
N ASN A 274 17.02 32.56 8.57
CA ASN A 274 17.28 32.54 7.13
C ASN A 274 16.13 31.94 6.31
N LYS A 275 15.53 32.79 5.45
CA LYS A 275 14.76 32.36 4.28
C LYS A 275 15.67 31.50 3.41
N ARG A 276 15.71 30.20 3.66
CA ARG A 276 16.29 29.22 2.74
C ARG A 276 15.43 29.25 1.48
N LYS A 277 15.84 30.06 0.49
CA LYS A 277 15.49 29.84 -0.90
C LYS A 277 15.86 28.39 -1.19
N ARG A 278 14.85 27.55 -1.41
CA ARG A 278 15.05 26.23 -1.99
C ARG A 278 15.80 26.45 -3.30
N ALA A 279 17.08 26.07 -3.34
CA ALA A 279 17.84 26.02 -4.56
C ALA A 279 17.17 24.99 -5.47
N ALA A 280 16.54 25.47 -6.54
CA ALA A 280 16.14 24.62 -7.64
C ALA A 280 17.42 24.08 -8.28
N SER A 281 17.57 22.76 -8.29
CA SER A 281 18.58 22.07 -9.10
C SER A 281 18.43 22.51 -10.55
N SER A 282 19.50 23.10 -11.09
CA SER A 282 19.63 23.50 -12.48
C SER A 282 19.65 22.26 -13.38
N GLY A 283 18.50 21.89 -13.91
CA GLY A 283 18.34 21.03 -15.08
C GLY A 283 17.75 21.85 -16.22
N ALA A 284 18.50 21.99 -17.31
CA ALA A 284 18.15 22.77 -18.48
C ALA A 284 16.80 22.34 -19.08
N GLY A 285 15.96 23.32 -19.40
CA GLY A 285 14.67 23.10 -20.05
C GLY A 285 13.93 24.42 -20.21
N ALA A 286 14.13 25.09 -21.34
CA ALA A 286 13.44 26.30 -21.71
C ALA A 286 11.91 26.11 -21.59
N ASN A 287 11.24 26.91 -20.75
CA ASN A 287 9.86 27.27 -21.06
C ASN A 287 9.37 28.55 -20.38
N THR A 288 8.66 29.31 -21.22
CA THR A 288 8.06 30.62 -20.99
C THR A 288 7.27 30.75 -19.67
N LYS A 289 7.51 31.82 -18.92
CA LYS A 289 6.72 32.22 -17.75
C LYS A 289 5.28 32.58 -18.18
N ARG A 290 4.36 31.63 -18.13
CA ARG A 290 2.92 31.91 -18.19
C ARG A 290 2.45 32.50 -16.86
N HIS A 291 2.36 33.83 -16.79
CA HIS A 291 1.58 34.51 -15.76
C HIS A 291 0.13 33.98 -15.79
N LYS A 292 -0.35 33.42 -14.67
CA LYS A 292 -1.78 33.09 -14.50
C LYS A 292 -2.57 34.38 -14.49
N LYS A 293 -3.14 34.76 -15.65
CA LYS A 293 -4.06 35.89 -15.77
C LYS A 293 -5.25 35.74 -14.82
N SER A 294 -5.60 36.82 -14.12
CA SER A 294 -6.73 36.84 -13.20
C SER A 294 -8.04 36.56 -13.94
N GLN A 295 -9.06 36.05 -13.23
CA GLN A 295 -10.35 35.68 -13.86
C GLN A 295 -11.00 36.83 -14.66
N LYS A 296 -10.72 38.09 -14.29
CA LYS A 296 -11.22 39.28 -14.98
C LYS A 296 -10.59 39.47 -16.37
N GLU A 297 -9.30 39.15 -16.52
CA GLU A 297 -8.62 39.18 -17.81
C GLU A 297 -9.02 38.03 -18.73
N ARG A 298 -9.30 36.84 -18.16
CA ARG A 298 -9.82 35.69 -18.94
C ARG A 298 -11.20 36.00 -19.55
N LYS A 299 -12.08 36.66 -18.80
CA LYS A 299 -13.40 37.09 -19.31
C LYS A 299 -13.28 38.15 -20.42
N LYS A 300 -12.36 39.12 -20.29
CA LYS A 300 -12.10 40.10 -21.38
C LYS A 300 -11.54 39.45 -22.64
N ALA A 301 -10.60 38.50 -22.50
CA ALA A 301 -10.05 37.78 -23.65
C ALA A 301 -11.08 36.88 -24.34
N ALA A 302 -12.01 36.28 -23.59
CA ALA A 302 -13.12 35.50 -24.16
C ALA A 302 -14.12 36.38 -24.93
N LYS A 303 -14.40 37.61 -24.45
CA LYS A 303 -15.28 38.56 -25.13
C LYS A 303 -14.68 39.05 -26.44
N GLY A 304 -13.38 39.38 -26.46
CA GLY A 304 -12.66 39.78 -27.68
C GLY A 304 -12.59 38.66 -28.74
N LYS A 305 -12.47 37.39 -28.33
CA LYS A 305 -12.52 36.24 -29.26
C LYS A 305 -13.90 36.03 -29.88
N LYS A 306 -14.99 36.28 -29.14
CA LYS A 306 -16.36 36.21 -29.69
C LYS A 306 -16.63 37.32 -30.70
N GLU A 307 -16.13 38.53 -30.47
CA GLU A 307 -16.25 39.65 -31.44
C GLU A 307 -15.40 39.42 -32.70
N GLY A 308 -14.19 38.88 -32.56
CA GLY A 308 -13.33 38.51 -33.69
C GLY A 308 -13.95 37.42 -34.58
N ARG A 309 -14.59 36.41 -33.99
CA ARG A 309 -15.32 35.36 -34.73
C ARG A 309 -16.52 35.93 -35.49
N LYS A 310 -17.30 36.83 -34.88
CA LYS A 310 -18.43 37.50 -35.56
C LYS A 310 -17.96 38.39 -36.73
N ARG A 311 -16.81 39.07 -36.61
CA ARG A 311 -16.23 39.86 -37.71
C ARG A 311 -15.66 38.99 -38.85
N ALA A 312 -15.10 37.83 -38.56
CA ALA A 312 -14.59 36.90 -39.57
C ALA A 312 -15.73 36.23 -40.37
N ILE A 313 -16.87 35.96 -39.73
CA ILE A 313 -18.05 35.40 -40.39
C ILE A 313 -18.69 36.42 -41.34
N ARG A 314 -18.75 37.71 -40.97
CA ARG A 314 -19.26 38.79 -41.85
C ARG A 314 -18.36 39.14 -43.04
N ARG A 315 -17.11 38.67 -43.08
CA ARG A 315 -16.19 38.84 -44.23
C ARG A 315 -16.20 37.67 -45.20
N ARG A 316 -16.98 36.62 -44.91
CA ARG A 316 -17.09 35.39 -45.72
C ARG A 316 -18.50 35.20 -46.30
N GLN A 317 -19.37 36.19 -46.18
CA GLN A 317 -20.63 36.30 -46.92
C GLN A 317 -20.49 37.41 -47.95
#